data_AF-A0A5C6G1S6-F1
#
_entry.id   AF-A0A5C6G1S6-F1
#
_cell.length_a   1.000
_cell.length_b   1.000
_cell.length_c   1.000
_cell.angle_alpha   90.00
_cell.angle_beta   90.00
_cell.angle_gamma   90.00
#
_symmetry.space_group_name_H-M   'P 1'
#
loop_
_entity.id
_entity.type
_entity.pdbx_description
1 polymer ?
#
loop_
_entity_poly.entity_id
_entity_poly.type
_entity_poly.pdbx_seq_one_letter_code
_entity_poly.pdbx_strand_id
1 'polypeptide(L)'
;MSAPRSQQVSTTTSSDADGLTLNLKPPRTPFRPTRESRQTFFLHPGYPDNHNILLILPALDSCGIHHETARIACAILANSRWDGFLSLTKDCRKLDEPPDAVLRSRRYYFHIEGDDRYPIVPSFDNFSCPLELPDSWCEKLAPIEQSSVDDVGKRDQFCRVTGSSLPNENAHIIPQAQSEWWQRNTMFAYTINADQGFDTKCADNTILVRRDTHKMWDDHRFAIVPKAGKWVAHVLCNSPTVELEEEYHNLELQPLRGVSRYFLLCRFALAILSKSAFLSQGVPRRLITVVESGSTRVRSMSADEYRGMFNKSRANSRSQSPKKRQRSTQNEKEGDEYTEQSYAETLFEIGSDLEEPERGRPRKRRCSWDDDSAGMGMSETSKWCGSSTNNNYLETPPRSTSPISV
;
A
#
# COMPACT_ATOMS: atom_id res chain seq x y z
N MET A 1 1.38 -78.03 33.11
CA MET A 1 0.36 -78.22 34.16
C MET A 1 -0.41 -76.91 34.25
N SER A 2 -1.43 -76.74 33.42
CA SER A 2 -2.82 -77.16 33.64
C SER A 2 -3.56 -76.15 34.52
N ALA A 3 -4.45 -75.39 33.88
CA ALA A 3 -5.50 -74.60 34.53
C ALA A 3 -6.48 -75.51 35.32
N PRO A 4 -7.44 -74.91 36.04
CA PRO A 4 -8.75 -74.83 35.40
C PRO A 4 -9.53 -73.51 35.61
N ARG A 5 -10.44 -73.32 34.65
CA ARG A 5 -11.56 -72.37 34.58
C ARG A 5 -12.48 -72.41 35.79
N SER A 6 -13.13 -71.28 36.06
CA SER A 6 -14.58 -71.24 36.29
C SER A 6 -15.19 -70.02 35.59
N GLN A 7 -16.31 -70.29 34.91
CA GLN A 7 -17.11 -69.42 34.04
C GLN A 7 -18.07 -68.53 34.84
N GLN A 8 -18.80 -67.71 34.07
CA GLN A 8 -20.08 -67.03 34.33
C GLN A 8 -19.93 -65.53 34.66
N VAL A 9 -20.67 -64.60 34.06
CA VAL A 9 -21.84 -64.65 33.17
C VAL A 9 -21.87 -63.37 32.35
N SER A 10 -22.31 -63.49 31.10
CA SER A 10 -22.65 -62.38 30.22
C SER A 10 -23.88 -61.65 30.77
N THR A 11 -23.74 -60.37 31.11
CA THR A 11 -24.86 -59.42 31.11
C THR A 11 -24.56 -58.35 30.08
N THR A 12 -25.11 -58.56 28.89
CA THR A 12 -25.41 -57.51 27.93
C THR A 12 -26.40 -56.55 28.57
N THR A 13 -25.93 -55.39 29.02
CA THR A 13 -26.75 -54.20 29.15
C THR A 13 -26.32 -53.24 28.06
N SER A 14 -27.17 -53.13 27.03
CA SER A 14 -27.08 -52.04 26.07
C SER A 14 -27.28 -50.73 26.82
N SER A 15 -26.28 -49.86 26.75
CA SER A 15 -26.50 -48.42 26.90
C SER A 15 -25.70 -47.75 25.78
N ASP A 16 -26.32 -47.73 24.61
CA ASP A 16 -25.99 -46.81 23.54
C ASP A 16 -26.10 -45.38 24.10
N ALA A 17 -24.96 -44.83 24.49
CA ALA A 17 -24.77 -43.42 24.74
C ALA A 17 -23.38 -43.04 24.23
N ASP A 18 -23.13 -43.36 22.96
CA ASP A 18 -22.01 -42.79 22.21
C ASP A 18 -22.36 -41.31 21.94
N GLY A 19 -22.25 -40.50 22.99
CA GLY A 19 -22.55 -39.09 22.96
C GLY A 19 -21.58 -38.42 22.00
N LEU A 20 -22.09 -37.96 20.85
CA LEU A 20 -21.37 -37.15 19.88
C LEU A 20 -20.69 -35.99 20.62
N THR A 21 -19.40 -36.15 20.91
CA THR A 21 -18.63 -35.15 21.64
C THR A 21 -18.41 -33.96 20.70
N LEU A 22 -18.80 -32.77 21.13
CA LEU A 22 -18.68 -31.55 20.32
C LEU A 22 -17.21 -31.31 19.94
N ASN A 23 -16.89 -31.45 18.64
CA ASN A 23 -15.54 -31.26 18.13
C ASN A 23 -15.26 -29.77 17.88
N LEU A 24 -14.91 -29.05 18.96
CA LEU A 24 -14.50 -27.66 18.90
C LEU A 24 -13.07 -27.54 18.37
N LYS A 25 -12.85 -26.61 17.43
CA LYS A 25 -11.50 -26.22 17.02
C LYS A 25 -10.82 -25.46 18.17
N PRO A 26 -9.52 -25.68 18.43
CA PRO A 26 -8.80 -24.89 19.41
C PRO A 26 -8.75 -23.41 19.01
N PRO A 27 -8.65 -22.48 19.98
CA PRO A 27 -8.42 -21.07 19.68
C PRO A 27 -7.19 -20.88 18.79
N ARG A 28 -7.27 -19.94 17.84
CA ARG A 28 -6.09 -19.57 17.04
C ARG A 28 -5.04 -18.94 17.93
N THR A 29 -3.80 -19.39 17.79
CA THR A 29 -2.66 -18.74 18.43
C THR A 29 -2.40 -17.41 17.73
N PRO A 30 -2.30 -16.29 18.45
CA PRO A 30 -1.95 -15.00 17.85
C PRO A 30 -0.51 -15.04 17.31
N PHE A 31 -0.29 -14.35 16.19
CA PHE A 31 1.05 -14.20 15.63
C PHE A 31 1.98 -13.49 16.60
N ARG A 32 3.25 -13.90 16.58
CA ARG A 32 4.26 -13.35 17.48
C ARG A 32 4.60 -11.90 17.10
N PRO A 33 4.99 -11.05 18.07
CA PRO A 33 5.54 -9.74 17.77
C PRO A 33 6.88 -9.88 17.05
N THR A 34 7.13 -8.98 16.10
CA THR A 34 8.41 -8.89 15.39
C THR A 34 9.49 -8.39 16.36
N ARG A 35 10.58 -9.13 16.54
CA ARG A 35 11.64 -8.77 17.52
C ARG A 35 12.69 -7.84 16.94
N GLU A 36 13.09 -8.02 15.68
CA GLU A 36 14.04 -7.15 14.97
C GLU A 36 13.78 -7.21 13.45
N SER A 37 13.21 -6.15 12.87
CA SER A 37 13.09 -6.08 11.42
C SER A 37 14.41 -5.66 10.79
N ARG A 38 15.12 -6.57 10.13
CA ARG A 38 16.29 -6.18 9.32
C ARG A 38 15.80 -5.35 8.13
N GLN A 39 16.48 -4.23 7.88
CA GLN A 39 16.17 -3.32 6.79
C GLN A 39 17.38 -3.19 5.86
N THR A 40 17.07 -3.02 4.58
CA THR A 40 18.03 -2.73 3.52
C THR A 40 17.80 -1.30 3.04
N PHE A 41 18.87 -0.52 3.02
CA PHE A 41 18.90 0.89 2.63
C PHE A 41 19.48 1.00 1.22
N PHE A 42 18.76 1.67 0.34
CA PHE A 42 19.20 1.99 -1.01
C PHE A 42 19.55 3.46 -1.08
N LEU A 43 20.72 3.76 -1.63
CA LEU A 43 21.37 5.06 -1.52
C LEU A 43 21.65 5.66 -2.91
N HIS A 44 21.61 6.98 -2.96
CA HIS A 44 21.97 7.77 -4.13
C HIS A 44 23.47 8.12 -4.07
N PRO A 45 24.28 7.88 -5.12
CA PRO A 45 25.72 8.16 -5.09
C PRO A 45 26.06 9.65 -5.02
N GLY A 46 25.41 10.51 -5.81
CA GLY A 46 25.68 11.96 -5.88
C GLY A 46 25.15 12.83 -4.73
N TYR A 47 24.82 12.26 -3.56
CA TYR A 47 24.43 13.02 -2.37
C TYR A 47 25.26 12.62 -1.14
N PRO A 48 25.43 13.54 -0.16
CA PRO A 48 26.14 13.25 1.09
C PRO A 48 25.54 12.05 1.86
N ASP A 49 26.37 11.33 2.62
CA ASP A 49 25.98 10.05 3.25
C ASP A 49 24.85 10.12 4.28
N ASN A 50 24.64 11.30 4.85
CA ASN A 50 23.53 11.59 5.77
C ASN A 50 22.24 12.01 5.04
N HIS A 51 22.28 12.21 3.73
CA HIS A 51 21.17 12.73 2.92
C HIS A 51 20.99 11.98 1.60
N ASN A 52 21.46 10.74 1.49
CA ASN A 52 21.41 9.99 0.24
C ASN A 52 20.44 8.81 0.23
N ILE A 53 19.59 8.63 1.25
CA ILE A 53 18.68 7.49 1.28
C ILE A 53 17.58 7.69 0.23
N LEU A 54 17.47 6.76 -0.70
CA LEU A 54 16.38 6.68 -1.69
C LEU A 54 15.18 5.96 -1.07
N LEU A 55 15.43 4.74 -0.61
CA LEU A 55 14.40 3.78 -0.25
C LEU A 55 14.90 2.89 0.89
N ILE A 56 13.97 2.46 1.75
CA ILE A 56 14.23 1.50 2.82
C ILE A 56 13.21 0.38 2.66
N LEU A 57 13.69 -0.85 2.48
CA LEU A 57 12.84 -2.04 2.34
C LEU A 57 13.16 -3.08 3.42
N PRO A 58 12.18 -3.89 3.83
CA PRO A 58 12.40 -4.97 4.79
C PRO A 58 13.20 -6.11 4.13
N ALA A 59 14.11 -6.71 4.90
CA ALA A 59 14.98 -7.79 4.44
C ALA A 59 14.44 -9.16 4.86
N LEU A 60 13.34 -9.58 4.22
CA LEU A 60 12.57 -10.78 4.59
C LEU A 60 12.98 -12.04 3.81
N ASP A 61 13.85 -11.91 2.79
CA ASP A 61 14.40 -13.03 2.04
C ASP A 61 15.59 -13.63 2.81
N SER A 62 15.35 -14.45 3.85
CA SER A 62 16.43 -15.02 4.69
C SER A 62 17.40 -13.96 5.24
N CYS A 63 16.86 -12.90 5.83
CA CYS A 63 17.59 -11.72 6.29
C CYS A 63 18.29 -10.91 5.17
N GLY A 64 17.83 -11.04 3.93
CA GLY A 64 18.24 -10.26 2.76
C GLY A 64 17.04 -9.80 1.94
N ILE A 65 17.30 -9.34 0.72
CA ILE A 65 16.26 -8.89 -0.22
C ILE A 65 16.57 -9.38 -1.64
N HIS A 66 15.55 -9.79 -2.37
CA HIS A 66 15.66 -10.18 -3.76
C HIS A 66 16.26 -9.06 -4.64
N HIS A 67 17.36 -9.38 -5.32
CA HIS A 67 18.18 -8.42 -6.06
C HIS A 67 17.38 -7.66 -7.11
N GLU A 68 16.73 -8.35 -8.04
CA GLU A 68 16.04 -7.70 -9.14
C GLU A 68 14.86 -6.84 -8.68
N THR A 69 14.11 -7.28 -7.66
CA THR A 69 13.01 -6.49 -7.08
C THR A 69 13.55 -5.19 -6.47
N ALA A 70 14.66 -5.26 -5.74
CA ALA A 70 15.31 -4.09 -5.16
C ALA A 70 15.84 -3.13 -6.24
N ARG A 71 16.47 -3.66 -7.29
CA ARG A 71 17.00 -2.88 -8.41
C ARG A 71 15.89 -2.14 -9.16
N ILE A 72 14.79 -2.81 -9.48
CA ILE A 72 13.63 -2.20 -10.14
C ILE A 72 12.99 -1.13 -9.27
N ALA A 73 12.86 -1.36 -7.96
CA ALA A 73 12.35 -0.35 -7.04
C ALA A 73 13.20 0.94 -7.08
N CYS A 74 14.52 0.82 -7.14
CA CYS A 74 15.40 1.98 -7.28
C CYS A 74 15.29 2.63 -8.66
N ALA A 75 15.22 1.83 -9.72
CA ALA A 75 15.07 2.32 -11.10
C ALA A 75 13.76 3.09 -11.29
N ILE A 76 12.66 2.67 -10.65
CA ILE A 76 11.39 3.42 -10.62
C ILE A 76 11.60 4.83 -10.06
N LEU A 77 12.30 4.95 -8.93
CA LEU A 77 12.62 6.27 -8.35
C LEU A 77 13.50 7.10 -9.29
N ALA A 78 14.36 6.46 -10.06
CA ALA A 78 15.18 7.09 -11.08
C ALA A 78 14.48 7.21 -12.45
N ASN A 79 13.15 7.27 -12.48
CA ASN A 79 12.34 7.42 -13.71
C ASN A 79 12.49 6.27 -14.70
N SER A 80 12.33 5.04 -14.20
CA SER A 80 12.35 3.82 -15.01
C SER A 80 13.67 3.61 -15.76
N ARG A 81 14.79 4.05 -15.16
CA ARG A 81 16.15 3.82 -15.69
C ARG A 81 16.60 2.39 -15.42
N TRP A 82 16.11 1.47 -16.25
CA TRP A 82 16.37 0.03 -16.15
C TRP A 82 17.84 -0.35 -16.40
N ASP A 83 18.63 0.56 -16.96
CA ASP A 83 20.09 0.44 -17.12
C ASP A 83 20.85 0.58 -15.80
N GLY A 84 20.20 1.07 -14.74
CA GLY A 84 20.82 1.23 -13.43
C GLY A 84 21.12 -0.09 -12.71
N PHE A 85 22.14 -0.06 -11.84
CA PHE A 85 22.66 -1.23 -11.14
C PHE A 85 22.97 -0.94 -9.66
N LEU A 86 23.05 -2.00 -8.87
CA LEU A 86 23.41 -1.89 -7.44
C LEU A 86 24.90 -2.13 -7.23
N SER A 87 25.47 -1.47 -6.22
CA SER A 87 26.84 -1.66 -5.74
C SER A 87 26.92 -1.54 -4.20
N LEU A 88 28.03 -1.99 -3.62
CA LEU A 88 28.32 -1.82 -2.19
C LEU A 88 29.05 -0.51 -1.89
N THR A 89 29.74 0.08 -2.87
CA THR A 89 30.54 1.30 -2.71
C THR A 89 30.05 2.41 -3.64
N LYS A 90 30.47 3.65 -3.38
CA LYS A 90 30.19 4.80 -4.26
C LYS A 90 30.94 4.72 -5.59
N ASP A 91 31.95 3.86 -5.69
CA ASP A 91 32.93 3.86 -6.78
C ASP A 91 32.45 3.04 -8.01
N CYS A 92 31.12 2.94 -8.19
CA CYS A 92 30.43 2.37 -9.36
C CYS A 92 30.74 0.90 -9.72
N ARG A 93 31.27 0.06 -8.82
CA ARG A 93 31.45 -1.37 -9.14
C ARG A 93 30.12 -2.13 -9.02
N LYS A 94 29.56 -2.54 -10.17
CA LYS A 94 28.35 -3.37 -10.25
C LYS A 94 28.50 -4.67 -9.46
N LEU A 95 27.44 -5.10 -8.80
CA LEU A 95 27.37 -6.42 -8.18
C LEU A 95 27.42 -7.54 -9.24
N ASP A 96 28.23 -8.55 -8.98
CA ASP A 96 28.33 -9.75 -9.82
C ASP A 96 27.19 -10.77 -9.53
N GLU A 97 26.33 -10.47 -8.55
CA GLU A 97 25.21 -11.33 -8.14
C GLU A 97 24.12 -11.40 -9.22
N PRO A 98 23.56 -12.59 -9.51
CA PRO A 98 22.50 -12.74 -10.50
C PRO A 98 21.19 -12.03 -10.08
N PRO A 99 20.26 -11.79 -11.03
CA PRO A 99 18.99 -11.10 -10.74
C PRO A 99 18.11 -11.75 -9.66
N ASP A 100 18.10 -13.10 -9.60
CA ASP A 100 17.33 -13.84 -8.59
C ASP A 100 18.10 -14.06 -7.27
N ALA A 101 19.28 -13.46 -7.10
CA ALA A 101 20.05 -13.57 -5.86
C ALA A 101 19.38 -12.86 -4.69
N VAL A 102 19.75 -13.29 -3.48
CA VAL A 102 19.37 -12.63 -2.23
C VAL A 102 20.51 -11.76 -1.74
N LEU A 103 20.28 -10.45 -1.75
CA LEU A 103 21.21 -9.43 -1.29
C LEU A 103 21.18 -9.33 0.24
N ARG A 104 22.32 -9.60 0.90
CA ARG A 104 22.42 -9.67 2.37
C ARG A 104 23.02 -8.43 3.05
N SER A 105 23.62 -7.52 2.29
CA SER A 105 24.12 -6.26 2.87
C SER A 105 22.95 -5.38 3.32
N ARG A 106 23.21 -4.52 4.31
CA ARG A 106 22.24 -3.53 4.77
C ARG A 106 22.21 -2.29 3.88
N ARG A 107 23.25 -2.03 3.08
CA ARG A 107 23.38 -0.78 2.31
C ARG A 107 23.85 -1.08 0.91
N TYR A 108 23.16 -0.49 -0.07
CA TYR A 108 23.50 -0.54 -1.48
C TYR A 108 23.37 0.85 -2.10
N TYR A 109 24.26 1.19 -3.01
CA TYR A 109 24.11 2.37 -3.87
C TYR A 109 23.44 1.94 -5.17
N PHE A 110 22.49 2.73 -5.66
CA PHE A 110 21.92 2.57 -7.00
C PHE A 110 22.58 3.57 -7.95
N HIS A 111 23.24 3.06 -8.98
CA HIS A 111 24.04 3.81 -9.93
C HIS A 111 23.39 3.84 -11.31
N ILE A 112 23.65 4.93 -12.02
CA ILE A 112 23.37 5.09 -13.45
C ILE A 112 24.68 5.49 -14.10
N GLU A 113 25.08 4.75 -15.14
CA GLU A 113 26.34 5.01 -15.83
C GLU A 113 26.33 6.42 -16.46
N GLY A 114 27.38 7.19 -16.21
CA GLY A 114 27.52 8.56 -16.73
C GLY A 114 26.68 9.64 -16.03
N ASP A 115 25.89 9.32 -15.01
CA ASP A 115 25.13 10.30 -14.22
C ASP A 115 25.23 9.98 -12.72
N ASP A 116 26.22 10.59 -12.05
CA ASP A 116 26.47 10.42 -10.63
C ASP A 116 25.36 11.03 -9.75
N ARG A 117 24.63 12.00 -10.29
CA ARG A 117 23.61 12.78 -9.58
C ARG A 117 22.28 12.80 -10.33
N TYR A 118 21.84 11.65 -10.81
CA TYR A 118 20.60 11.50 -11.58
C TYR A 118 19.38 12.08 -10.85
N PRO A 119 18.37 12.57 -11.60
CA PRO A 119 17.18 13.15 -11.00
C PRO A 119 16.19 12.07 -10.55
N ILE A 120 15.39 12.38 -9.52
CA ILE A 120 14.44 11.45 -8.90
C ILE A 120 12.99 11.83 -9.17
N VAL A 121 12.13 10.84 -9.41
CA VAL A 121 10.68 11.01 -9.46
C VAL A 121 10.14 11.18 -8.04
N PRO A 122 9.51 12.32 -7.71
CA PRO A 122 9.14 12.66 -6.34
C PRO A 122 7.83 12.02 -5.87
N SER A 123 6.93 11.66 -6.78
CA SER A 123 5.60 11.11 -6.48
C SER A 123 5.04 10.33 -7.67
N PHE A 124 3.97 9.57 -7.44
CA PHE A 124 3.27 8.86 -8.53
C PHE A 124 2.64 9.82 -9.55
N ASP A 125 2.14 10.98 -9.12
CA ASP A 125 1.61 12.00 -10.03
C ASP A 125 2.67 12.52 -11.02
N ASN A 126 3.95 12.45 -10.64
CA ASN A 126 5.07 12.80 -11.50
C ASN A 126 5.73 11.61 -12.21
N PHE A 127 5.29 10.40 -11.91
CA PHE A 127 5.74 9.20 -12.58
C PHE A 127 5.06 9.08 -13.95
N SER A 128 5.82 8.64 -14.94
CA SER A 128 5.31 8.25 -16.25
C SER A 128 5.40 6.74 -16.41
N CYS A 129 4.34 6.14 -16.96
CA CYS A 129 4.38 4.74 -17.35
C CYS A 129 5.53 4.55 -18.35
N PRO A 130 6.44 3.59 -18.11
CA PRO A 130 7.56 3.36 -19.02
C PRO A 130 7.06 2.81 -20.35
N LEU A 131 7.78 3.10 -21.44
CA LEU A 131 7.49 2.53 -22.75
C LEU A 131 7.83 1.03 -22.77
N GLU A 132 8.91 0.65 -22.09
CA GLU A 132 9.42 -0.72 -22.01
C GLU A 132 9.44 -1.20 -20.56
N LEU A 133 9.03 -2.45 -20.36
CA LEU A 133 9.15 -3.13 -19.08
C LEU A 133 10.59 -3.63 -18.90
N PRO A 134 11.09 -3.75 -17.66
CA PRO A 134 12.38 -4.41 -17.41
C PRO A 134 12.33 -5.88 -17.84
N ASP A 135 13.48 -6.45 -18.24
CA ASP A 135 13.58 -7.81 -18.80
C ASP A 135 12.92 -8.88 -17.91
N SER A 136 13.06 -8.76 -16.59
CA SER A 136 12.47 -9.67 -15.61
C SER A 136 10.93 -9.67 -15.59
N TRP A 137 10.29 -8.67 -16.20
CA TRP A 137 8.85 -8.57 -16.39
C TRP A 137 8.39 -9.02 -17.78
N CYS A 138 9.31 -9.56 -18.60
CA CYS A 138 8.98 -10.12 -19.90
C CYS A 138 8.00 -11.30 -19.76
N GLU A 139 7.08 -11.41 -20.72
CA GLU A 139 6.07 -12.47 -20.79
C GLU A 139 6.64 -13.88 -20.74
N LYS A 140 7.81 -14.09 -21.35
CA LYS A 140 8.47 -15.40 -21.40
C LYS A 140 8.95 -15.88 -20.03
N LEU A 141 9.24 -14.97 -19.11
CA LEU A 141 9.75 -15.31 -17.78
C LEU A 141 8.62 -15.54 -16.79
N ALA A 142 7.63 -14.64 -16.75
CA ALA A 142 6.46 -14.76 -15.88
C ALA A 142 5.16 -14.62 -16.71
N PRO A 143 4.59 -15.74 -17.19
CA PRO A 143 3.42 -15.71 -18.05
C PRO A 143 2.18 -15.23 -17.29
N ILE A 144 1.29 -14.55 -18.01
CA ILE A 144 -0.07 -14.20 -17.62
C ILE A 144 -0.93 -14.71 -18.77
N GLU A 145 -1.88 -15.59 -18.47
CA GLU A 145 -2.72 -16.18 -19.50
C GLU A 145 -3.64 -15.10 -20.09
N GLN A 146 -3.90 -15.14 -21.39
CA GLN A 146 -4.88 -14.24 -22.00
C GLN A 146 -6.30 -14.65 -21.60
N SER A 147 -7.19 -13.67 -21.53
CA SER A 147 -8.62 -13.90 -21.27
C SER A 147 -9.44 -12.78 -21.87
N SER A 148 -10.48 -13.13 -22.61
CA SER A 148 -11.50 -12.19 -23.12
C SER A 148 -12.74 -12.11 -22.23
N VAL A 149 -12.70 -12.74 -21.04
CA VAL A 149 -13.79 -12.71 -20.06
C VAL A 149 -13.72 -11.41 -19.27
N ASP A 150 -14.65 -10.49 -19.54
CA ASP A 150 -14.74 -9.18 -18.87
C ASP A 150 -15.27 -9.28 -17.42
N ASP A 151 -16.05 -10.31 -17.11
CA ASP A 151 -16.54 -10.56 -15.76
C ASP A 151 -15.43 -11.15 -14.88
N VAL A 152 -14.79 -10.30 -14.07
CA VAL A 152 -13.70 -10.66 -13.16
C VAL A 152 -14.08 -11.80 -12.21
N GLY A 153 -15.33 -11.83 -11.74
CA GLY A 153 -15.82 -12.88 -10.84
C GLY A 153 -15.84 -14.24 -11.51
N LYS A 154 -16.29 -14.31 -12.76
CA LYS A 154 -16.28 -15.54 -13.58
C LYS A 154 -14.86 -15.92 -14.01
N ARG A 155 -14.02 -14.95 -14.36
CA ARG A 155 -12.64 -15.17 -14.81
C ARG A 155 -11.76 -15.72 -13.70
N ASP A 156 -11.84 -15.14 -12.51
CA ASP A 156 -10.91 -15.45 -11.42
C ASP A 156 -11.47 -16.52 -10.47
N GLN A 157 -12.78 -16.52 -10.18
CA GLN A 157 -13.51 -17.44 -9.29
C GLN A 157 -13.09 -17.41 -7.80
N PHE A 158 -11.80 -17.35 -7.52
CA PHE A 158 -11.17 -17.30 -6.20
C PHE A 158 -10.17 -16.15 -6.13
N CYS A 159 -9.82 -15.73 -4.90
CA CYS A 159 -8.81 -14.72 -4.68
C CYS A 159 -7.50 -15.06 -5.40
N ARG A 160 -7.01 -14.16 -6.26
CA ARG A 160 -5.77 -14.36 -7.03
C ARG A 160 -4.49 -14.39 -6.17
N VAL A 161 -4.57 -13.89 -4.93
CA VAL A 161 -3.44 -13.91 -3.98
C VAL A 161 -3.49 -15.12 -3.07
N THR A 162 -4.63 -15.40 -2.43
CA THR A 162 -4.72 -16.42 -1.36
C THR A 162 -5.42 -17.71 -1.77
N GLY A 163 -6.02 -17.78 -2.97
CA GLY A 163 -6.86 -18.90 -3.39
C GLY A 163 -8.19 -19.03 -2.64
N SER A 164 -8.50 -18.08 -1.75
CA SER A 164 -9.70 -18.11 -0.91
C SER A 164 -10.99 -17.91 -1.72
N SER A 165 -12.03 -18.69 -1.39
CA SER A 165 -13.43 -18.49 -1.81
C SER A 165 -14.26 -17.65 -0.84
N LEU A 166 -13.71 -17.35 0.34
CA LEU A 166 -14.32 -16.45 1.34
C LEU A 166 -14.49 -15.03 0.74
N PRO A 167 -15.19 -14.09 1.42
CA PRO A 167 -15.60 -12.83 0.82
C PRO A 167 -14.49 -12.11 0.04
N ASN A 168 -14.64 -12.12 -1.27
CA ASN A 168 -13.76 -11.51 -2.24
C ASN A 168 -14.42 -10.28 -2.88
N GLU A 169 -13.60 -9.41 -3.44
CA GLU A 169 -14.03 -8.20 -4.13
C GLU A 169 -13.12 -7.87 -5.31
N ASN A 170 -13.66 -7.09 -6.24
CA ASN A 170 -12.94 -6.63 -7.42
C ASN A 170 -11.96 -5.52 -7.01
N ALA A 171 -10.67 -5.84 -7.07
CA ALA A 171 -9.59 -4.94 -6.74
C ALA A 171 -8.97 -4.37 -8.02
N HIS A 172 -9.02 -3.05 -8.18
CA HIS A 172 -8.34 -2.40 -9.30
C HIS A 172 -6.82 -2.42 -9.07
N ILE A 173 -6.05 -2.86 -10.05
CA ILE A 173 -4.58 -2.87 -10.01
C ILE A 173 -4.07 -1.44 -9.92
N ILE A 174 -4.48 -0.58 -10.84
CA ILE A 174 -4.34 0.87 -10.75
C ILE A 174 -5.61 1.44 -10.12
N PRO A 175 -5.53 2.00 -8.90
CA PRO A 175 -6.71 2.50 -8.20
C PRO A 175 -7.42 3.59 -8.98
N GLN A 176 -8.75 3.64 -8.85
CA GLN A 176 -9.58 4.67 -9.50
C GLN A 176 -9.18 6.10 -9.10
N ALA A 177 -8.62 6.29 -7.90
CA ALA A 177 -8.07 7.58 -7.47
C ALA A 177 -6.95 8.12 -8.37
N GLN A 178 -6.39 7.29 -9.25
CA GLN A 178 -5.33 7.62 -10.21
C GLN A 178 -5.89 7.81 -11.64
N SER A 179 -7.17 8.16 -11.81
CA SER A 179 -7.80 8.31 -13.12
C SER A 179 -7.15 9.40 -14.00
N GLU A 180 -6.73 10.51 -13.40
CA GLU A 180 -6.01 11.57 -14.15
C GLU A 180 -4.64 11.08 -14.64
N TRP A 181 -3.91 10.37 -13.76
CA TRP A 181 -2.64 9.73 -14.13
C TRP A 181 -2.84 8.69 -15.23
N TRP A 182 -3.91 7.88 -15.15
CA TRP A 182 -4.28 6.86 -16.15
C TRP A 182 -4.47 7.48 -17.53
N GLN A 183 -5.24 8.56 -17.62
CA GLN A 183 -5.51 9.26 -18.89
C GLN A 183 -4.24 9.87 -19.48
N ARG A 184 -3.44 10.57 -18.65
CA ARG A 184 -2.20 11.21 -19.08
C ARG A 184 -1.16 10.22 -19.62
N ASN A 185 -1.12 9.01 -19.07
CA ASN A 185 -0.22 7.95 -19.52
C ASN A 185 -0.84 7.03 -20.58
N THR A 186 -2.04 7.36 -21.08
CA THR A 186 -2.71 6.61 -22.14
C THR A 186 -2.85 5.12 -21.79
N MET A 187 -3.13 4.82 -20.52
CA MET A 187 -3.06 3.45 -20.01
C MET A 187 -4.08 2.50 -20.64
N PHE A 188 -5.14 3.05 -21.23
CA PHE A 188 -6.11 2.31 -22.04
C PHE A 188 -5.50 1.62 -23.26
N ALA A 189 -4.32 2.05 -23.75
CA ALA A 189 -3.62 1.38 -24.83
C ALA A 189 -3.10 -0.02 -24.44
N TYR A 190 -3.08 -0.35 -23.14
CA TYR A 190 -2.66 -1.64 -22.62
C TYR A 190 -3.83 -2.57 -22.25
N THR A 191 -5.07 -2.21 -22.61
CA THR A 191 -6.24 -3.08 -22.47
C THR A 191 -6.50 -3.83 -23.78
N ILE A 192 -7.20 -4.97 -23.71
CA ILE A 192 -7.62 -5.72 -24.91
C ILE A 192 -8.53 -4.86 -25.81
N ASN A 193 -9.47 -4.12 -25.21
CA ASN A 193 -10.40 -3.23 -25.90
C ASN A 193 -10.04 -1.76 -25.61
N ALA A 194 -9.06 -1.24 -26.34
CA ALA A 194 -8.54 0.12 -26.15
C ALA A 194 -9.60 1.22 -26.41
N ASP A 195 -10.60 0.92 -27.24
CA ASP A 195 -11.75 1.78 -27.57
C ASP A 195 -12.76 1.92 -26.42
N GLN A 196 -12.71 1.03 -25.41
CA GLN A 196 -13.63 1.02 -24.26
C GLN A 196 -12.91 1.33 -22.94
N GLY A 197 -11.57 1.34 -22.92
CA GLY A 197 -10.73 1.51 -21.72
C GLY A 197 -10.53 2.94 -21.22
N PHE A 198 -11.38 3.90 -21.59
CA PHE A 198 -11.18 5.32 -21.26
C PHE A 198 -11.18 5.63 -19.75
N ASP A 199 -11.79 4.76 -18.95
CA ASP A 199 -11.71 4.84 -17.49
C ASP A 199 -10.96 3.64 -16.89
N THR A 200 -10.62 3.74 -15.61
CA THR A 200 -9.87 2.69 -14.90
C THR A 200 -10.67 1.40 -14.70
N LYS A 201 -11.97 1.37 -15.03
CA LYS A 201 -12.90 0.27 -14.72
C LYS A 201 -12.94 -0.72 -15.88
N CYS A 202 -11.84 -1.43 -16.08
CA CYS A 202 -11.75 -2.53 -17.03
C CYS A 202 -11.30 -3.82 -16.35
N ALA A 203 -11.63 -4.96 -16.95
CA ALA A 203 -11.23 -6.28 -16.47
C ALA A 203 -9.70 -6.44 -16.47
N ASP A 204 -9.01 -5.84 -17.45
CA ASP A 204 -7.56 -5.83 -17.59
C ASP A 204 -6.85 -5.17 -16.41
N ASN A 205 -7.51 -4.18 -15.79
CA ASN A 205 -7.03 -3.44 -14.62
C ASN A 205 -7.64 -3.97 -13.31
N THR A 206 -8.24 -5.16 -13.28
CA THR A 206 -8.96 -5.64 -12.09
C THR A 206 -8.65 -7.10 -11.82
N ILE A 207 -8.44 -7.48 -10.56
CA ILE A 207 -8.32 -8.87 -10.11
C ILE A 207 -9.23 -9.13 -8.90
N LEU A 208 -9.67 -10.38 -8.73
CA LEU A 208 -10.46 -10.79 -7.58
C LEU A 208 -9.55 -11.02 -6.36
N VAL A 209 -9.80 -10.31 -5.26
CA VAL A 209 -8.96 -10.37 -4.05
C VAL A 209 -9.83 -10.49 -2.79
N ARG A 210 -9.35 -11.24 -1.78
CA ARG A 210 -10.00 -11.31 -0.47
C ARG A 210 -9.99 -9.92 0.18
N ARG A 211 -11.09 -9.52 0.83
CA ARG A 211 -11.27 -8.13 1.29
C ARG A 211 -10.15 -7.57 2.17
N ASP A 212 -9.65 -8.37 3.11
CA ASP A 212 -8.51 -8.00 3.97
C ASP A 212 -7.21 -7.85 3.16
N THR A 213 -6.95 -8.78 2.23
CA THR A 213 -5.81 -8.72 1.32
C THR A 213 -5.89 -7.51 0.39
N HIS A 214 -7.07 -7.15 -0.09
CA HIS A 214 -7.28 -5.96 -0.91
C HIS A 214 -6.92 -4.69 -0.13
N LYS A 215 -7.39 -4.57 1.12
CA LYS A 215 -7.02 -3.44 2.00
C LYS A 215 -5.50 -3.36 2.21
N MET A 216 -4.85 -4.49 2.45
CA MET A 216 -3.39 -4.52 2.62
C MET A 216 -2.64 -4.11 1.35
N TRP A 217 -3.16 -4.45 0.18
CA TRP A 217 -2.58 -4.05 -1.10
C TRP A 217 -2.74 -2.55 -1.36
N ASP A 218 -3.92 -1.99 -1.07
CA ASP A 218 -4.20 -0.56 -1.15
C ASP A 218 -3.35 0.27 -0.20
N ASP A 219 -3.04 -0.27 0.98
CA ASP A 219 -2.11 0.35 1.93
C ASP A 219 -0.63 0.18 1.55
N HIS A 220 -0.35 -0.38 0.37
CA HIS A 220 1.00 -0.65 -0.11
C HIS A 220 1.83 -1.52 0.86
N ARG A 221 1.18 -2.46 1.57
CA ARG A 221 1.88 -3.38 2.49
C ARG A 221 2.67 -4.44 1.74
N PHE A 222 2.21 -4.83 0.56
CA PHE A 222 2.93 -5.69 -0.38
C PHE A 222 2.71 -5.20 -1.82
N ALA A 223 3.51 -5.71 -2.75
CA ALA A 223 3.31 -5.55 -4.19
C ALA A 223 3.34 -6.91 -4.88
N ILE A 224 2.73 -6.99 -6.07
CA ILE A 224 2.79 -8.18 -6.92
C ILE A 224 3.95 -7.97 -7.90
N VAL A 225 4.96 -8.84 -7.85
CA VAL A 225 6.17 -8.73 -8.66
C VAL A 225 6.60 -10.11 -9.17
N PRO A 226 7.30 -10.19 -10.32
CA PRO A 226 7.89 -11.44 -10.78
C PRO A 226 9.18 -11.74 -9.99
N LYS A 227 9.35 -13.01 -9.59
CA LYS A 227 10.59 -13.58 -9.03
C LYS A 227 10.77 -15.01 -9.52
N ALA A 228 11.95 -15.39 -10.00
CA ALA A 228 12.24 -16.74 -10.49
C ALA A 228 11.14 -17.32 -11.42
N GLY A 229 10.61 -16.46 -12.32
CA GLY A 229 9.56 -16.80 -13.29
C GLY A 229 8.13 -16.94 -12.74
N LYS A 230 7.90 -16.52 -11.49
CA LYS A 230 6.59 -16.62 -10.82
C LYS A 230 6.12 -15.25 -10.35
N TRP A 231 4.81 -15.03 -10.37
CA TRP A 231 4.19 -13.86 -9.74
C TRP A 231 4.04 -14.12 -8.24
N VAL A 232 4.61 -13.24 -7.42
CA VAL A 232 4.55 -13.37 -5.96
C VAL A 232 4.07 -12.09 -5.29
N ALA A 233 3.46 -12.23 -4.12
CA ALA A 233 3.24 -11.11 -3.21
C ALA A 233 4.56 -10.82 -2.47
N HIS A 234 5.16 -9.66 -2.71
CA HIS A 234 6.38 -9.23 -2.04
C HIS A 234 6.06 -8.14 -1.02
N VAL A 235 6.28 -8.43 0.27
CA VAL A 235 6.00 -7.51 1.37
C VAL A 235 6.98 -6.33 1.35
N LEU A 236 6.43 -5.12 1.48
CA LEU A 236 7.14 -3.84 1.38
C LEU A 236 7.14 -3.04 2.69
N CYS A 237 6.62 -3.58 3.78
CA CYS A 237 6.68 -2.93 5.08
C CYS A 237 6.98 -3.91 6.21
N ASN A 238 7.56 -3.37 7.27
CA ASN A 238 7.60 -4.06 8.54
C ASN A 238 6.23 -4.01 9.19
N SER A 239 5.85 -5.12 9.79
CA SER A 239 4.60 -5.26 10.51
C SER A 239 4.89 -5.49 12.01
N PRO A 240 4.02 -5.05 12.93
CA PRO A 240 4.21 -5.29 14.37
C PRO A 240 4.28 -6.78 14.72
N THR A 241 3.66 -7.62 13.89
CA THR A 241 3.66 -9.07 13.98
C THR A 241 4.31 -9.70 12.74
N VAL A 242 4.73 -10.95 12.89
CA VAL A 242 5.31 -11.75 11.80
C VAL A 242 4.28 -12.21 10.75
N GLU A 243 2.98 -12.02 10.99
CA GLU A 243 1.89 -12.49 10.12
C GLU A 243 2.07 -12.12 8.65
N LEU A 244 2.40 -10.86 8.37
CA LEU A 244 2.55 -10.42 6.98
C LEU A 244 3.75 -11.10 6.30
N GLU A 245 4.84 -11.29 7.04
CA GLU A 245 6.04 -11.97 6.55
C GLU A 245 5.76 -13.45 6.31
N GLU A 246 5.27 -14.16 7.32
CA GLU A 246 5.06 -15.61 7.31
C GLU A 246 3.98 -16.04 6.30
N GLU A 247 2.89 -15.27 6.17
CA GLU A 247 1.76 -15.66 5.33
C GLU A 247 1.82 -15.11 3.91
N TYR A 248 2.49 -13.96 3.68
CA TYR A 248 2.40 -13.25 2.40
C TYR A 248 3.74 -12.97 1.73
N HIS A 249 4.89 -12.98 2.42
CA HIS A 249 6.15 -12.67 1.76
C HIS A 249 6.56 -13.81 0.81
N ASN A 250 6.71 -13.48 -0.47
CA ASN A 250 6.95 -14.43 -1.56
C ASN A 250 5.86 -15.49 -1.72
N LEU A 251 4.63 -15.20 -1.25
CA LEU A 251 3.49 -16.06 -1.55
C LEU A 251 3.25 -16.05 -3.07
N GLU A 252 3.40 -17.21 -3.70
CA GLU A 252 3.09 -17.41 -5.11
C GLU A 252 1.60 -17.21 -5.36
N LEU A 253 1.27 -16.40 -6.36
CA LEU A 253 -0.11 -16.10 -6.73
C LEU A 253 -0.76 -17.28 -7.45
N GLN A 254 -2.09 -17.31 -7.40
CA GLN A 254 -2.86 -18.09 -8.37
C GLN A 254 -2.62 -17.52 -9.78
N PRO A 255 -2.76 -18.35 -10.84
CA PRO A 255 -2.57 -17.89 -12.20
C PRO A 255 -3.37 -16.61 -12.50
N LEU A 256 -2.64 -15.59 -12.96
CA LEU A 256 -3.22 -14.33 -13.43
C LEU A 256 -3.71 -14.52 -14.87
N ARG A 257 -4.88 -13.94 -15.17
CA ARG A 257 -5.57 -14.09 -16.45
C ARG A 257 -6.07 -12.74 -16.95
N GLY A 258 -5.77 -12.39 -18.19
CA GLY A 258 -6.28 -11.19 -18.87
C GLY A 258 -6.02 -9.89 -18.12
N VAL A 259 -4.83 -9.74 -17.54
CA VAL A 259 -4.40 -8.49 -16.88
C VAL A 259 -3.08 -7.99 -17.45
N SER A 260 -2.90 -6.68 -17.52
CA SER A 260 -1.70 -6.09 -18.10
C SER A 260 -0.53 -6.04 -17.12
N ARG A 261 0.65 -6.46 -17.59
CA ARG A 261 1.93 -6.36 -16.84
C ARG A 261 2.33 -4.91 -16.57
N TYR A 262 1.98 -4.00 -17.48
CA TYR A 262 2.20 -2.57 -17.28
C TYR A 262 1.43 -2.04 -16.07
N PHE A 263 0.21 -2.52 -15.82
CA PHE A 263 -0.57 -2.12 -14.66
C PHE A 263 0.05 -2.65 -13.36
N LEU A 264 0.51 -3.90 -13.35
CA LEU A 264 1.22 -4.46 -12.19
C LEU A 264 2.52 -3.68 -11.88
N LEU A 265 3.29 -3.30 -12.91
CA LEU A 265 4.51 -2.49 -12.72
C LEU A 265 4.17 -1.10 -12.19
N CYS A 266 3.17 -0.43 -12.77
CA CYS A 266 2.77 0.89 -12.32
C CYS A 266 2.17 0.86 -10.89
N ARG A 267 1.47 -0.23 -10.53
CA ARG A 267 1.03 -0.46 -9.15
C ARG A 267 2.21 -0.68 -8.20
N PHE A 268 3.25 -1.38 -8.63
CA PHE A 268 4.49 -1.47 -7.87
C PHE A 268 5.16 -0.09 -7.73
N ALA A 269 5.20 0.71 -8.79
CA ALA A 269 5.74 2.06 -8.76
C ALA A 269 4.99 2.97 -7.79
N LEU A 270 3.66 2.92 -7.79
CA LEU A 270 2.82 3.62 -6.83
C LEU A 270 3.20 3.27 -5.38
N ALA A 271 3.38 1.98 -5.09
CA ALA A 271 3.81 1.53 -3.77
C ALA A 271 5.22 2.01 -3.39
N ILE A 272 6.19 1.94 -4.31
CA ILE A 272 7.57 2.37 -4.07
C ILE A 272 7.68 3.89 -3.87
N LEU A 273 7.02 4.68 -4.71
CA LEU A 273 7.03 6.14 -4.60
C LEU A 273 6.38 6.62 -3.30
N SER A 274 5.38 5.90 -2.77
CA SER A 274 4.80 6.19 -1.45
C SER A 274 5.76 5.97 -0.27
N LYS A 275 6.82 5.16 -0.47
CA LYS A 275 7.79 4.74 0.55
C LYS A 275 9.15 5.43 0.43
N SER A 276 9.36 6.24 -0.60
CA SER A 276 10.62 6.96 -0.79
C SER A 276 10.92 7.85 0.41
N ALA A 277 12.14 7.72 0.95
CA ALA A 277 12.64 8.56 2.04
C ALA A 277 13.40 9.79 1.51
N PHE A 278 13.55 9.91 0.19
CA PHE A 278 14.47 10.86 -0.43
C PHE A 278 14.12 12.32 -0.15
N LEU A 279 12.83 12.67 -0.21
CA LEU A 279 12.33 14.02 0.04
C LEU A 279 12.25 14.36 1.53
N SER A 280 12.21 13.36 2.41
CA SER A 280 12.11 13.57 3.86
C SER A 280 13.41 14.08 4.51
N GLN A 281 14.53 14.05 3.78
CA GLN A 281 15.85 14.46 4.27
C GLN A 281 16.12 15.97 4.17
N GLY A 282 15.20 16.76 3.60
CA GLY A 282 15.22 18.22 3.77
C GLY A 282 16.35 18.99 3.06
N VAL A 283 17.04 18.38 2.10
CA VAL A 283 18.08 19.05 1.28
C VAL A 283 17.60 19.35 -0.13
N PRO A 284 18.26 20.25 -0.87
CA PRO A 284 17.97 20.48 -2.28
C PRO A 284 18.15 19.22 -3.13
N ARG A 285 17.20 18.95 -4.03
CA ARG A 285 17.15 17.74 -4.86
C ARG A 285 16.99 18.08 -6.34
N ARG A 286 17.57 17.25 -7.22
CA ARG A 286 17.20 17.18 -8.64
C ARG A 286 16.00 16.25 -8.79
N LEU A 287 14.86 16.81 -9.21
CA LEU A 287 13.59 16.10 -9.30
C LEU A 287 13.03 16.13 -10.71
N ILE A 288 12.31 15.08 -11.11
CA ILE A 288 11.53 15.04 -12.35
C ILE A 288 10.10 15.43 -12.01
N THR A 289 9.63 16.53 -12.60
CA THR A 289 8.26 17.01 -12.41
C THR A 289 7.52 17.05 -13.73
N VAL A 290 6.24 16.73 -13.70
CA VAL A 290 5.34 16.88 -14.85
C VAL A 290 4.88 18.34 -14.91
N VAL A 291 5.00 18.97 -16.09
CA VAL A 291 4.46 20.31 -16.36
C VAL A 291 3.02 20.23 -16.87
N GLU A 292 2.32 21.35 -16.90
CA GLU A 292 0.90 21.44 -17.34
C GLU A 292 0.67 20.86 -18.75
N SER A 293 1.68 20.90 -19.62
CA SER A 293 1.61 20.28 -20.96
C SER A 293 1.71 18.74 -20.95
N GLY A 294 1.80 18.10 -19.79
CA GLY A 294 1.99 16.65 -19.63
C GLY A 294 3.44 16.17 -19.79
N SER A 295 4.36 17.04 -20.24
CA SER A 295 5.78 16.71 -20.41
C SER A 295 6.54 16.67 -19.09
N THR A 296 7.60 15.88 -19.00
CA THR A 296 8.49 15.85 -17.82
C THR A 296 9.64 16.84 -17.96
N ARG A 297 10.03 17.50 -16.86
CA ARG A 297 11.22 18.35 -16.77
C ARG A 297 12.02 18.06 -15.52
N VAL A 298 13.34 18.15 -15.63
CA VAL A 298 14.26 18.06 -14.49
C VAL A 298 14.40 19.44 -13.85
N ARG A 299 14.22 19.52 -12.53
CA ARG A 299 14.35 20.75 -11.75
C ARG A 299 15.20 20.52 -10.52
N SER A 300 16.12 21.43 -10.24
CA SER A 300 16.73 21.52 -8.91
C SER A 300 15.79 22.30 -8.00
N MET A 301 15.40 21.68 -6.89
CA MET A 301 14.39 22.22 -5.97
C MET A 301 14.92 22.19 -4.54
N SER A 302 14.76 23.29 -3.83
CA SER A 302 14.94 23.37 -2.39
C SER A 302 13.86 22.58 -1.64
N ALA A 303 14.10 22.34 -0.36
CA ALA A 303 13.19 21.56 0.46
C ALA A 303 11.84 22.23 0.70
N ASP A 304 11.80 23.55 0.77
CA ASP A 304 10.55 24.29 0.92
C ASP A 304 9.70 24.25 -0.35
N GLU A 305 10.34 24.33 -1.53
CA GLU A 305 9.62 24.26 -2.81
C GLU A 305 8.92 22.91 -2.99
N TYR A 306 9.62 21.79 -2.80
CA TYR A 306 8.98 20.48 -2.96
C TYR A 306 8.00 20.15 -1.82
N ARG A 307 8.25 20.60 -0.58
CA ARG A 307 7.24 20.47 0.50
C ARG A 307 5.95 21.24 0.15
N GLY A 308 6.08 22.44 -0.39
CA GLY A 308 4.94 23.26 -0.82
C GLY A 308 4.14 22.62 -1.96
N MET A 309 4.81 21.92 -2.88
CA MET A 309 4.15 21.20 -3.98
C MET A 309 3.41 19.93 -3.50
N PHE A 310 4.08 19.08 -2.72
CA PHE A 310 3.57 17.74 -2.41
C PHE A 310 2.69 17.66 -1.14
N ASN A 311 2.68 18.69 -0.28
CA ASN A 311 1.73 18.76 0.84
C ASN A 311 0.31 19.15 0.39
N LYS A 312 0.18 19.91 -0.70
CA LYS A 312 -1.12 20.33 -1.23
C LYS A 312 -1.90 19.16 -1.84
N SER A 313 -1.23 18.22 -2.49
CA SER A 313 -1.85 17.01 -3.07
C SER A 313 -2.35 16.02 -2.02
N ARG A 314 -1.67 15.90 -0.86
CA ARG A 314 -2.12 15.05 0.26
C ARG A 314 -3.40 15.56 0.96
N ALA A 315 -3.66 16.86 0.96
CA ALA A 315 -4.87 17.42 1.58
C ALA A 315 -6.16 17.02 0.85
N ASN A 316 -6.09 16.80 -0.47
CA ASN A 316 -7.22 16.42 -1.31
C ASN A 316 -7.46 14.90 -1.37
N SER A 317 -6.57 14.08 -0.78
CA SER A 317 -6.60 12.62 -0.84
C SER A 317 -7.31 11.94 0.35
N ARG A 318 -7.94 12.71 1.26
CA ARG A 318 -8.74 12.13 2.35
C ARG A 318 -9.99 11.45 1.77
N SER A 319 -9.88 10.13 1.59
CA SER A 319 -10.95 9.14 1.41
C SER A 319 -12.26 9.71 0.85
N GLN A 320 -12.41 9.68 -0.48
CA GLN A 320 -13.71 9.76 -1.14
C GLN A 320 -14.49 8.45 -0.85
N SER A 321 -14.87 8.23 0.41
CA SER A 321 -15.94 7.29 0.71
C SER A 321 -17.17 7.78 -0.05
N PRO A 322 -17.92 6.91 -0.75
CA PRO A 322 -19.08 7.34 -1.52
C PRO A 322 -20.01 8.16 -0.64
N LYS A 323 -20.17 9.46 -0.97
CA LYS A 323 -21.15 10.30 -0.29
C LYS A 323 -22.52 9.64 -0.44
N LYS A 324 -23.09 9.22 0.69
CA LYS A 324 -24.47 8.77 0.85
C LYS A 324 -25.37 9.68 0.00
N ARG A 325 -26.05 9.12 -1.02
CA ARG A 325 -26.99 9.86 -1.87
C ARG A 325 -27.96 10.63 -0.96
N GLN A 326 -28.04 11.95 -1.14
CA GLN A 326 -29.12 12.73 -0.55
C GLN A 326 -30.42 12.35 -1.25
N ARG A 327 -31.43 12.01 -0.44
CA ARG A 327 -32.80 11.80 -0.90
C ARG A 327 -33.36 13.15 -1.31
N SER A 328 -33.72 13.31 -2.58
CA SER A 328 -34.42 14.50 -3.07
C SER A 328 -35.82 14.56 -2.47
N THR A 329 -36.08 15.57 -1.66
CA THR A 329 -37.43 16.03 -1.33
C THR A 329 -37.90 16.95 -2.45
N GLN A 330 -38.86 16.50 -3.25
CA GLN A 330 -39.55 17.36 -4.20
C GLN A 330 -40.97 17.59 -3.67
N ASN A 331 -41.27 18.86 -3.45
CA ASN A 331 -42.54 19.38 -2.96
C ASN A 331 -43.66 19.15 -3.99
N GLU A 332 -44.87 19.07 -3.42
CA GLU A 332 -46.18 18.89 -4.01
C GLU A 332 -46.68 20.03 -4.91
N LYS A 333 -47.77 19.70 -5.62
CA LYS A 333 -48.78 20.49 -6.37
C LYS A 333 -48.52 20.53 -7.89
N GLU A 334 -49.45 20.17 -8.78
CA GLU A 334 -50.92 20.04 -8.72
C GLU A 334 -51.41 19.34 -10.01
N GLY A 335 -52.58 18.68 -10.00
CA GLY A 335 -53.44 18.54 -11.18
C GLY A 335 -53.63 17.15 -11.81
N ASP A 336 -54.57 16.39 -11.24
CA ASP A 336 -55.61 15.53 -11.83
C ASP A 336 -55.41 14.85 -13.21
N GLU A 337 -55.56 13.52 -13.27
CA GLU A 337 -56.66 12.84 -14.00
C GLU A 337 -56.70 11.33 -13.69
N TYR A 338 -57.91 10.81 -13.54
CA TYR A 338 -58.27 9.44 -13.11
C TYR A 338 -57.93 8.37 -14.15
N THR A 339 -57.52 7.17 -13.71
CA THR A 339 -58.08 5.89 -14.20
C THR A 339 -57.80 4.77 -13.20
N GLU A 340 -58.91 4.14 -12.82
CA GLU A 340 -59.10 3.02 -11.89
C GLU A 340 -58.67 1.69 -12.53
N GLN A 341 -57.97 0.81 -11.79
CA GLN A 341 -58.18 -0.63 -11.95
C GLN A 341 -57.71 -1.46 -10.74
N SER A 342 -58.72 -2.13 -10.20
CA SER A 342 -58.77 -3.11 -9.12
C SER A 342 -58.02 -4.41 -9.42
N TYR A 343 -57.37 -4.97 -8.40
CA TYR A 343 -57.56 -6.38 -8.04
C TYR A 343 -57.39 -6.52 -6.53
N ALA A 344 -58.47 -6.93 -5.88
CA ALA A 344 -58.48 -7.37 -4.49
C ALA A 344 -58.11 -8.84 -4.42
N GLU A 345 -57.35 -9.24 -3.40
CA GLU A 345 -57.63 -10.51 -2.73
C GLU A 345 -57.29 -10.43 -1.24
N THR A 346 -58.27 -10.91 -0.49
CA THR A 346 -58.56 -10.72 0.93
C THR A 346 -57.79 -11.70 1.80
N LEU A 347 -57.31 -11.28 2.98
CA LEU A 347 -57.21 -12.22 4.12
C LEU A 347 -57.40 -11.50 5.47
N PHE A 348 -58.11 -12.21 6.35
CA PHE A 348 -58.87 -11.76 7.51
C PHE A 348 -58.08 -11.22 8.71
N GLU A 349 -58.73 -10.30 9.44
CA GLU A 349 -58.40 -9.82 10.78
C GLU A 349 -58.62 -10.88 11.87
N ILE A 350 -57.63 -11.07 12.75
CA ILE A 350 -57.83 -11.35 14.18
C ILE A 350 -56.82 -10.48 14.94
N GLY A 351 -57.33 -9.71 15.90
CA GLY A 351 -56.64 -8.58 16.49
C GLY A 351 -55.81 -8.82 17.75
N SER A 352 -55.54 -7.69 18.39
CA SER A 352 -54.93 -7.42 19.69
C SER A 352 -53.40 -7.48 19.82
N ASP A 353 -52.83 -6.25 19.75
CA ASP A 353 -52.21 -5.61 20.90
C ASP A 353 -50.79 -6.05 21.29
N LEU A 354 -49.78 -5.46 20.65
CA LEU A 354 -48.45 -5.22 21.25
C LEU A 354 -47.77 -4.02 20.56
N GLU A 355 -47.67 -2.90 21.29
CA GLU A 355 -46.86 -1.73 20.97
C GLU A 355 -45.39 -2.12 20.76
N GLU A 356 -44.85 -1.85 19.56
CA GLU A 356 -43.41 -1.84 19.34
C GLU A 356 -42.77 -0.64 20.04
N PRO A 357 -41.68 -0.81 20.80
CA PRO A 357 -40.92 0.31 21.32
C PRO A 357 -40.03 0.92 20.23
N GLU A 358 -40.35 2.16 19.85
CA GLU A 358 -39.45 3.07 19.13
C GLU A 358 -38.15 3.27 19.93
N ARG A 359 -37.05 2.65 19.49
CA ARG A 359 -35.70 3.03 19.93
C ARG A 359 -35.25 4.30 19.20
N GLY A 360 -35.76 5.44 19.68
CA GLY A 360 -35.20 6.76 19.41
C GLY A 360 -33.91 6.99 20.21
N ARG A 361 -32.80 7.32 19.53
CA ARG A 361 -31.54 7.74 20.16
C ARG A 361 -31.54 9.27 20.33
N PRO A 362 -31.51 9.83 21.55
CA PRO A 362 -31.48 11.27 21.73
C PRO A 362 -30.11 11.85 21.35
N ARG A 363 -30.11 12.95 20.60
CA ARG A 363 -28.92 13.74 20.26
C ARG A 363 -28.78 14.94 21.21
N LYS A 364 -27.52 15.37 21.34
CA LYS A 364 -26.97 16.66 21.80
C LYS A 364 -26.67 16.80 23.31
N ARG A 365 -25.40 16.53 23.67
CA ARG A 365 -24.73 17.30 24.71
C ARG A 365 -24.19 18.60 24.08
N ARG A 366 -24.78 19.73 24.45
CA ARG A 366 -24.11 21.03 24.49
C ARG A 366 -23.39 21.09 25.85
N CYS A 367 -22.09 21.38 25.88
CA CYS A 367 -21.46 21.89 27.09
C CYS A 367 -21.55 23.42 26.99
N SER A 368 -22.51 24.02 27.71
CA SER A 368 -22.33 25.38 28.20
C SER A 368 -21.46 25.28 29.44
N TRP A 369 -20.50 26.19 29.55
CA TRP A 369 -19.87 26.51 30.83
C TRP A 369 -20.48 27.86 31.19
N ASP A 370 -21.41 27.84 32.14
CA ASP A 370 -21.85 29.03 32.82
C ASP A 370 -21.06 29.13 34.13
N ASP A 371 -20.46 30.30 34.30
CA ASP A 371 -19.93 30.84 35.54
C ASP A 371 -21.02 30.89 36.62
N ASP A 372 -20.66 30.54 37.86
CA ASP A 372 -21.04 31.39 39.00
C ASP A 372 -20.09 31.18 40.20
N SER A 373 -19.22 32.17 40.37
CA SER A 373 -19.05 32.99 41.57
C SER A 373 -18.84 32.31 42.94
N ALA A 374 -17.60 32.36 43.45
CA ALA A 374 -17.29 32.90 44.79
C ALA A 374 -15.78 33.00 45.09
N GLY A 375 -15.30 34.21 45.39
CA GLY A 375 -14.41 34.41 46.55
C GLY A 375 -12.91 34.63 46.32
N MET A 376 -12.55 35.92 46.22
CA MET A 376 -11.36 36.56 46.81
C MET A 376 -9.96 36.28 46.23
N GLY A 377 -9.24 37.39 45.96
CA GLY A 377 -7.79 37.44 46.15
C GLY A 377 -7.01 38.17 45.07
N MET A 378 -6.79 39.46 45.29
CA MET A 378 -5.94 40.41 44.55
C MET A 378 -4.58 39.87 44.07
N SER A 379 -4.13 40.29 42.88
CA SER A 379 -3.07 41.31 42.68
C SER A 379 -2.38 41.19 41.32
N GLU A 380 -2.00 42.35 40.78
CA GLU A 380 -1.46 42.61 39.45
C GLU A 380 0.01 42.19 39.25
N THR A 381 0.47 42.37 38.00
CA THR A 381 1.85 42.38 37.48
C THR A 381 2.40 40.99 37.12
N SER A 382 3.12 40.75 36.02
CA SER A 382 3.79 41.61 35.05
C SER A 382 4.10 40.79 33.77
N LYS A 383 4.08 41.47 32.62
CA LYS A 383 4.69 41.00 31.36
C LYS A 383 6.21 41.00 31.51
N TRP A 384 6.90 40.01 30.94
CA TRP A 384 8.31 40.17 30.59
C TRP A 384 8.63 39.62 29.19
N CYS A 385 8.98 40.55 28.31
CA CYS A 385 9.77 40.31 27.09
C CYS A 385 11.26 40.21 27.46
N GLY A 386 12.00 39.36 26.76
CA GLY A 386 13.47 39.33 26.83
C GLY A 386 14.08 39.12 25.45
N SER A 387 14.34 40.22 24.74
CA SER A 387 15.36 40.30 23.69
C SER A 387 16.72 40.57 24.34
N SER A 388 17.81 40.02 23.80
CA SER A 388 19.13 40.67 23.85
C SER A 388 20.04 40.19 22.72
N THR A 389 20.37 41.14 21.87
CA THR A 389 21.51 41.24 20.96
C THR A 389 22.80 41.57 21.71
N ASN A 390 23.96 41.06 21.29
CA ASN A 390 25.07 41.90 20.78
C ASN A 390 26.34 41.12 20.36
N ASN A 391 26.68 41.32 19.08
CA ASN A 391 27.97 41.55 18.39
C ASN A 391 29.36 41.22 18.97
N ASN A 392 30.14 40.58 18.07
CA ASN A 392 31.52 40.84 17.58
C ASN A 392 32.72 40.89 18.54
N TYR A 393 33.77 40.10 18.21
CA TYR A 393 35.11 40.61 17.80
C TYR A 393 35.94 39.51 17.08
N LEU A 394 36.80 39.95 16.17
CA LEU A 394 37.73 39.20 15.32
C LEU A 394 38.85 38.50 16.12
N GLU A 395 39.38 37.38 15.60
CA GLU A 395 40.79 37.22 15.15
C GLU A 395 41.11 35.75 14.77
N THR A 396 41.85 35.57 13.67
CA THR A 396 42.51 34.32 13.22
C THR A 396 44.04 34.53 13.23
N PRO A 397 44.89 33.52 12.92
CA PRO A 397 45.42 32.47 13.78
C PRO A 397 46.98 32.52 13.85
N PRO A 398 47.67 31.51 14.41
CA PRO A 398 49.05 31.23 13.97
C PRO A 398 49.28 29.81 13.42
N ARG A 399 50.16 29.78 12.42
CA ARG A 399 50.80 28.62 11.76
C ARG A 399 51.78 27.89 12.69
N SER A 400 52.00 26.60 12.43
CA SER A 400 53.24 25.85 12.72
C SER A 400 53.29 24.62 11.81
N THR A 401 53.98 24.65 10.66
CA THR A 401 55.37 24.20 10.40
C THR A 401 55.69 22.75 10.79
N SER A 402 55.82 21.92 9.76
CA SER A 402 56.49 20.62 9.74
C SER A 402 58.02 20.78 9.90
N PRO A 403 58.74 19.72 10.32
CA PRO A 403 60.16 19.57 10.02
C PRO A 403 60.42 18.42 9.04
N ILE A 404 61.30 18.70 8.08
CA ILE A 404 62.08 17.74 7.29
C ILE A 404 63.49 17.70 7.90
N SER A 405 64.07 16.50 8.01
CA SER A 405 65.51 16.10 7.93
C SER A 405 65.58 14.69 8.57
N VAL A 406 66.15 13.63 8.02
CA VAL A 406 67.26 13.40 7.07
C VAL A 406 66.92 12.20 6.18
#